data_AF-A0A136LNQ0-F1
#
_entry.id   AF-A0A136LNQ0-F1
#
_cell.length_a   1.000
_cell.length_b   1.000
_cell.length_c   1.000
_cell.angle_alpha   90.00
_cell.angle_beta   90.00
_cell.angle_gamma   90.00
#
_symmetry.space_group_name_H-M   'P 1'
#
loop_
_entity.id
_entity.type
_entity.pdbx_description
1 polymer ?
#
loop_
_entity_poly.entity_id
_entity_poly.type
_entity_poly.pdbx_seq_one_letter_code
_entity_poly.pdbx_strand_id
1 'polypeptide(L)'
;MEQAYTLQLLRLECMKAQERGGDEPYLTLNNQRIWEIPAGKHMHHRPDKPNLVAAVDFEDTLIFTNLHGENILRLFEADLLNPDDSLGMTPIAPVDAGGGVIQIVFDRDGAEYKLIYRVQIES
;
A
#
# COMPACT_ATOMS: atom_id res chain seq x y z
N MET A 1 -8.79 -27.20 6.85
CA MET A 1 -8.22 -26.50 5.69
C MET A 1 -8.38 -25.02 5.97
N GLU A 2 -7.32 -24.24 5.85
CA GLU A 2 -7.43 -22.79 6.00
C GLU A 2 -8.25 -22.22 4.84
N GLN A 3 -9.17 -21.32 5.16
CA GLN A 3 -10.05 -20.73 4.16
C GLN A 3 -9.26 -19.79 3.26
N ALA A 4 -9.38 -19.99 1.96
CA ALA A 4 -8.74 -19.15 0.96
C ALA A 4 -9.46 -17.80 0.85
N TYR A 5 -8.72 -16.76 0.51
CA TYR A 5 -9.27 -15.42 0.35
C TYR A 5 -8.54 -14.62 -0.74
N THR A 6 -9.22 -13.58 -1.20
CA THR A 6 -8.72 -12.58 -2.15
C THR A 6 -8.44 -11.27 -1.42
N LEU A 7 -7.27 -10.68 -1.69
CA LEU A 7 -6.94 -9.29 -1.37
C LEU A 7 -6.99 -8.45 -2.65
N GLN A 8 -7.77 -7.38 -2.63
CA GLN A 8 -7.79 -6.37 -3.69
C GLN A 8 -7.31 -5.04 -3.11
N LEU A 9 -6.22 -4.50 -3.64
CA LEU A 9 -5.81 -3.14 -3.32
C LEU A 9 -6.60 -2.16 -4.20
N LEU A 10 -7.13 -1.11 -3.61
CA LEU A 10 -8.00 -0.15 -4.31
C LEU A 10 -7.31 1.18 -4.57
N ARG A 11 -6.69 1.78 -3.54
CA ARG A 11 -6.07 3.10 -3.64
C ARG A 11 -5.01 3.33 -2.57
N LEU A 12 -3.96 4.08 -2.91
CA LEU A 12 -3.00 4.65 -1.96
C LEU A 12 -3.06 6.17 -2.03
N GLU A 13 -3.14 6.84 -0.89
CA GLU A 13 -3.17 8.31 -0.77
C GLU A 13 -2.01 8.79 0.11
N CYS A 14 -1.34 9.86 -0.31
CA CYS A 14 -0.38 10.60 0.51
C CYS A 14 -1.11 11.73 1.22
N MET A 15 -1.28 11.58 2.54
CA MET A 15 -1.93 12.57 3.40
C MET A 15 -0.91 13.62 3.88
N LYS A 16 0.34 13.18 4.07
CA LYS A 16 1.48 14.02 4.41
C LYS A 16 2.75 13.39 3.83
N ALA A 17 3.51 14.18 3.08
CA ALA A 17 4.82 13.76 2.60
C ALA A 17 5.88 14.14 3.63
N GLN A 18 6.99 13.41 3.65
CA GLN A 18 8.17 13.86 4.39
C GLN A 18 8.70 15.18 3.78
N GLU A 19 9.37 15.99 4.60
CA GLU A 19 9.87 17.31 4.15
C GLU A 19 11.09 17.21 3.22
N ARG A 20 11.82 16.09 3.24
CA ARG A 20 13.03 15.85 2.42
C ARG A 20 13.11 14.38 2.01
N GLY A 21 13.13 14.13 0.70
CA GLY A 21 13.09 12.77 0.16
C GLY A 21 11.70 12.16 0.35
N GLY A 22 11.61 10.87 0.06
CA GLY A 22 10.47 10.08 0.49
C GLY A 22 9.18 10.28 -0.31
N ASP A 23 9.30 10.11 -1.62
CA ASP A 23 8.18 10.28 -2.53
C ASP A 23 8.05 9.12 -3.54
N GLU A 24 8.84 8.06 -3.35
CA GLU A 24 8.83 6.84 -4.16
C GLU A 24 8.30 5.63 -3.35
N PRO A 25 7.01 5.61 -2.96
CA PRO A 25 6.48 4.51 -2.16
C PRO A 25 6.36 3.23 -2.97
N TYR A 26 6.55 2.11 -2.28
CA TYR A 26 6.28 0.79 -2.82
C TYR A 26 5.65 -0.13 -1.77
N LEU A 27 4.87 -1.10 -2.24
CA LEU A 27 4.16 -2.07 -1.40
C LEU A 27 4.78 -3.45 -1.56
N THR A 28 4.86 -4.16 -0.45
CA THR A 28 5.18 -5.59 -0.45
C THR A 28 4.08 -6.40 0.21
N LEU A 29 3.85 -7.61 -0.29
CA LEU A 29 3.04 -8.64 0.34
C LEU A 29 3.96 -9.82 0.65
N ASN A 30 4.06 -10.21 1.92
CA ASN A 30 5.01 -11.23 2.39
C ASN A 30 6.45 -11.01 1.89
N ASN A 31 6.91 -9.76 1.95
CA ASN A 31 8.24 -9.32 1.50
C ASN A 31 8.48 -9.40 -0.02
N GLN A 32 7.47 -9.78 -0.82
CA GLN A 32 7.54 -9.65 -2.28
C GLN A 32 7.01 -8.28 -2.68
N ARG A 33 7.79 -7.50 -3.44
CA ARG A 33 7.31 -6.23 -4.03
C ARG A 33 6.18 -6.52 -5.00
N ILE A 34 5.02 -5.91 -4.76
CA ILE A 34 3.79 -6.11 -5.54
C ILE A 34 3.38 -4.86 -6.32
N TRP A 35 3.87 -3.70 -5.91
CA TRP A 35 3.61 -2.43 -6.55
C TRP A 35 4.68 -1.42 -6.14
N GLU A 36 4.96 -0.47 -7.02
CA GLU A 36 5.75 0.72 -6.77
C GLU A 36 5.16 1.90 -7.55
N ILE A 37 5.43 3.13 -7.10
CA ILE A 37 4.99 4.32 -7.80
C ILE A 37 5.45 4.28 -9.28
N PRO A 38 4.63 4.69 -10.26
CA PRO A 38 5.05 4.70 -11.66
C PRO A 38 6.31 5.55 -11.87
N ALA A 39 7.19 5.09 -12.77
CA ALA A 39 8.44 5.78 -13.06
C ALA A 39 8.23 7.27 -13.40
N GLY A 40 9.01 8.15 -12.76
CA GLY A 40 8.90 9.60 -12.92
C GLY A 40 7.68 10.22 -12.24
N LYS A 41 6.96 9.46 -11.41
CA LYS A 41 5.92 9.95 -10.51
C LYS A 41 6.38 9.83 -9.07
N HIS A 42 5.91 10.76 -8.27
CA HIS A 42 6.27 10.89 -6.86
C HIS A 42 5.02 11.23 -6.05
N MET A 43 4.85 10.62 -4.88
CA MET A 43 3.70 10.90 -4.04
C MET A 43 3.92 12.14 -3.18
N HIS A 44 2.95 13.07 -3.21
CA HIS A 44 2.98 14.25 -2.36
C HIS A 44 1.58 14.77 -2.07
N HIS A 45 1.29 15.09 -0.80
CA HIS A 45 0.01 15.61 -0.34
C HIS A 45 -0.41 16.97 -0.94
N ARG A 46 0.52 17.68 -1.57
CA ARG A 46 0.30 18.91 -2.34
C ARG A 46 0.95 18.79 -3.72
N PRO A 47 0.26 18.20 -4.72
CA PRO A 47 0.85 18.01 -6.04
C PRO A 47 0.80 19.33 -6.83
N ASP A 48 1.84 20.14 -6.69
CA ASP A 48 2.00 21.42 -7.39
C ASP A 48 2.73 21.30 -8.74
N LYS A 49 3.26 20.11 -9.04
CA LYS A 49 3.98 19.79 -10.28
C LYS A 49 3.39 18.56 -10.98
N PRO A 50 3.53 18.42 -12.30
CA PRO A 50 2.95 17.32 -13.07
C PRO A 50 3.47 15.91 -12.70
N ASN A 51 4.66 15.81 -12.10
CA ASN A 51 5.23 14.55 -11.64
C ASN A 51 4.75 14.17 -10.23
N LEU A 52 4.07 15.07 -9.51
CA LEU A 52 3.55 14.79 -8.18
C LEU A 52 2.11 14.30 -8.26
N VAL A 53 1.78 13.29 -7.45
CA VAL A 53 0.43 12.76 -7.31
C VAL A 53 0.07 12.65 -5.83
N ALA A 54 -1.14 13.08 -5.46
CA ALA A 54 -1.62 12.89 -4.08
C ALA A 54 -2.14 11.47 -3.84
N ALA A 55 -2.49 10.75 -4.89
CA ALA A 55 -3.06 9.41 -4.80
C ALA A 55 -2.89 8.62 -6.09
N VAL A 56 -2.93 7.30 -5.96
CA VAL A 56 -2.95 6.33 -7.06
C VAL A 56 -4.08 5.34 -6.83
N ASP A 57 -4.95 5.21 -7.84
CA ASP A 57 -5.92 4.12 -7.93
C ASP A 57 -5.27 2.91 -8.60
N PHE A 58 -5.54 1.71 -8.10
CA PHE A 58 -4.92 0.49 -8.62
C PHE A 58 -5.68 -0.17 -9.78
N GLU A 59 -6.59 0.55 -10.46
CA GLU A 59 -7.37 0.14 -11.66
C GLU A 59 -7.79 -1.35 -11.71
N ASP A 60 -8.19 -1.93 -10.57
CA ASP A 60 -8.51 -3.37 -10.43
C ASP A 60 -7.38 -4.35 -10.84
N THR A 61 -6.15 -3.87 -10.97
CA THR A 61 -4.98 -4.66 -11.41
C THR A 61 -4.28 -5.39 -10.27
N LEU A 62 -4.37 -4.89 -9.04
CA LEU A 62 -3.71 -5.47 -7.86
C LEU A 62 -4.67 -6.36 -7.07
N ILE A 63 -4.88 -7.57 -7.61
CA ILE A 63 -5.71 -8.61 -7.01
C ILE A 63 -4.85 -9.84 -6.73
N PHE A 64 -4.82 -10.29 -5.49
CA PHE A 64 -4.09 -11.47 -5.03
C PHE A 64 -5.09 -12.51 -4.55
N THR A 65 -5.15 -13.65 -5.22
CA THR A 65 -6.06 -14.77 -4.95
C THR A 65 -5.31 -15.92 -4.27
N ASN A 66 -6.06 -16.90 -3.76
CA ASN A 66 -5.57 -18.10 -3.12
C ASN A 66 -4.57 -17.79 -1.99
N LEU A 67 -4.85 -16.71 -1.25
CA LEU A 67 -4.13 -16.40 -0.02
C LEU A 67 -4.69 -17.25 1.12
N HIS A 68 -3.81 -17.70 2.01
CA HIS A 68 -4.16 -18.48 3.19
C HIS A 68 -3.46 -17.90 4.41
N GLY A 69 -4.02 -18.14 5.60
CA GLY A 69 -3.48 -17.64 6.86
C GLY A 69 -3.34 -16.11 6.89
N GLU A 70 -2.43 -15.64 7.74
CA GLU A 70 -2.07 -14.22 7.80
C GLU A 70 -1.00 -13.90 6.76
N ASN A 71 -1.22 -12.82 6.00
CA ASN A 71 -0.25 -12.28 5.04
C ASN A 71 0.12 -10.86 5.46
N ILE A 72 1.40 -10.50 5.37
CA ILE A 72 1.89 -9.21 5.85
C ILE A 72 2.03 -8.24 4.68
N LEU A 73 1.22 -7.18 4.70
CA LEU A 73 1.34 -6.07 3.77
C LEU A 73 2.19 -4.97 4.40
N ARG A 74 3.18 -4.46 3.67
CA ARG A 74 4.08 -3.40 4.14
C ARG A 74 4.16 -2.28 3.13
N LEU A 75 4.17 -1.05 3.63
CA LEU A 75 4.51 0.15 2.88
C LEU A 75 5.96 0.52 3.18
N PHE A 76 6.70 0.78 2.12
CA PHE A 76 8.06 1.24 2.16
C PHE A 76 8.22 2.49 1.33
N GLU A 77 9.33 3.16 1.58
CA GLU A 77 9.85 4.28 0.83
C GLU A 77 11.14 3.84 0.17
N ALA A 78 11.21 3.91 -1.16
CA ALA A 78 12.48 3.75 -1.85
C ALA A 78 13.29 5.04 -1.67
N ASP A 79 14.52 4.90 -1.21
CA ASP A 79 15.53 5.96 -1.25
C ASP A 79 16.77 5.40 -1.95
N LEU A 80 17.27 6.10 -2.97
CA LEU A 80 18.45 5.71 -3.71
C LEU A 80 19.73 5.67 -2.85
N LEU A 81 19.72 6.36 -1.71
CA LEU A 81 20.91 6.55 -0.87
C LEU A 81 20.80 5.96 0.54
N ASN A 82 19.62 5.51 0.96
CA ASN A 82 19.38 4.88 2.25
C ASN A 82 18.76 3.49 2.09
N PRO A 83 18.90 2.59 3.09
CA PRO A 83 18.12 1.36 3.13
C PRO A 83 16.63 1.68 3.03
N ASP A 84 15.86 0.86 2.30
CA ASP A 84 14.41 1.06 2.15
C ASP A 84 13.73 1.27 3.51
N ASP A 85 13.12 2.45 3.68
CA ASP A 85 12.53 2.85 4.95
C ASP A 85 11.11 2.30 5.05
N SER A 86 10.86 1.46 6.07
CA SER A 86 9.53 0.89 6.30
C SER A 86 8.61 1.96 6.90
N LEU A 87 7.65 2.44 6.13
CA LEU A 87 6.63 3.41 6.55
C LEU A 87 5.49 2.79 7.36
N GLY A 88 5.29 1.48 7.24
CA GLY A 88 4.32 0.76 8.08
C GLY A 88 4.02 -0.65 7.61
N MET A 89 3.25 -1.37 8.40
CA MET A 89 2.78 -2.71 8.06
C MET A 89 1.41 -3.00 8.64
N THR A 90 0.68 -3.91 8.00
CA THR A 90 -0.56 -4.47 8.53
C THR A 90 -0.66 -5.95 8.19
N PRO A 91 -1.09 -6.79 9.14
CA PRO A 91 -1.55 -8.12 8.79
C PRO A 91 -2.83 -8.01 7.96
N ILE A 92 -2.99 -8.93 7.02
CA ILE A 92 -4.19 -9.17 6.24
C ILE A 92 -4.55 -10.64 6.47
N ALA A 93 -5.77 -10.91 6.88
CA ALA A 93 -6.20 -12.26 7.20
C ALA A 93 -7.65 -12.51 6.73
N PRO A 94 -8.09 -13.79 6.62
CA PRO A 94 -9.45 -14.13 6.26
C PRO A 94 -10.52 -13.48 7.15
N VAL A 95 -10.19 -13.19 8.41
CA VAL A 95 -11.10 -12.54 9.37
C VAL A 95 -11.48 -11.11 8.96
N ASP A 96 -10.68 -10.47 8.11
CA ASP A 96 -10.98 -9.14 7.57
C ASP A 96 -12.07 -9.21 6.47
N ALA A 97 -12.35 -10.41 5.95
CA ALA A 97 -13.37 -10.60 4.93
C ALA A 97 -14.77 -10.26 5.47
N GLY A 98 -15.58 -9.64 4.61
CA GLY A 98 -16.91 -9.15 4.99
C GLY A 98 -16.91 -7.74 5.58
N GLY A 99 -15.73 -7.15 5.86
CA GLY A 99 -15.58 -5.75 6.26
C GLY A 99 -15.86 -4.72 5.14
N GLY A 100 -16.11 -5.18 3.91
CA GLY A 100 -16.39 -4.31 2.77
C GLY A 100 -15.12 -3.63 2.24
N VAL A 101 -15.07 -2.30 2.29
CA VAL A 101 -13.86 -1.52 1.97
C VAL A 101 -13.18 -1.15 3.27
N ILE A 102 -11.92 -1.55 3.41
CA ILE A 102 -11.09 -1.34 4.58
C ILE A 102 -10.11 -0.19 4.30
N GLN A 103 -9.84 0.61 5.32
CA GLN A 103 -8.90 1.73 5.26
C GLN A 103 -7.91 1.61 6.41
N ILE A 104 -6.63 1.80 6.11
CA ILE A 104 -5.57 1.87 7.11
C ILE A 104 -4.69 3.08 6.86
N VAL A 105 -4.21 3.69 7.95
CA VAL A 105 -3.26 4.80 7.92
C VAL A 105 -1.90 4.31 8.40
N PHE A 106 -0.86 4.57 7.60
CA PHE A 106 0.53 4.44 7.97
C PHE A 106 1.05 5.84 8.30
N ASP A 107 1.34 6.10 9.57
CA ASP A 107 1.90 7.37 10.06
C ASP A 107 3.25 7.07 10.72
N ARG A 108 4.33 7.41 10.02
CA ARG A 108 5.68 7.13 10.46
C ARG A 108 6.69 8.11 9.86
N ASP A 109 7.65 8.51 10.68
CA ASP A 109 8.82 9.30 10.28
C ASP A 109 8.46 10.58 9.51
N GLY A 110 7.31 11.18 9.86
CA GLY A 110 6.81 12.42 9.27
C GLY A 110 6.02 12.25 7.97
N ALA A 111 5.91 11.02 7.45
CA ALA A 111 5.05 10.65 6.33
C ALA A 111 3.73 10.05 6.83
N GLU A 112 2.64 10.36 6.14
CA GLU A 112 1.32 9.80 6.40
C GLU A 112 0.68 9.34 5.09
N TYR A 113 0.36 8.05 5.02
CA TYR A 113 -0.27 7.42 3.88
C TYR A 113 -1.54 6.68 4.29
N LYS A 114 -2.57 6.73 3.46
CA LYS A 114 -3.79 5.95 3.63
C LYS A 114 -3.92 4.93 2.52
N LEU A 115 -3.97 3.65 2.89
CA LEU A 115 -4.25 2.56 1.96
C LEU A 115 -5.71 2.12 2.09
N ILE A 116 -6.36 1.93 0.95
CA ILE A 116 -7.72 1.45 0.82
C ILE A 116 -7.68 0.10 0.10
N TYR A 117 -8.30 -0.92 0.69
CA TYR A 117 -8.31 -2.28 0.16
C TYR A 117 -9.59 -3.03 0.52
N ARG A 118 -9.75 -4.24 -0.02
CA ARG A 118 -10.86 -5.15 0.28
C ARG A 118 -10.34 -6.57 0.44
N VAL A 119 -10.99 -7.32 1.33
CA VAL A 119 -10.76 -8.76 1.55
C VAL A 119 -12.06 -9.53 1.31
N GLN A 120 -12.00 -10.62 0.57
CA GLN A 120 -13.16 -11.48 0.26
C GLN A 120 -12.80 -12.96 0.42
N ILE A 121 -13.67 -13.75 1.03
CA ILE A 121 -13.52 -15.21 1.07
C ILE A 121 -13.73 -15.77 -0.33
N GLU A 122 -12.86 -16.69 -0.73
CA GLU A 122 -13.03 -17.45 -1.97
C GLU A 122 -14.09 -18.54 -1.77
N SER A 123 -14.97 -18.68 -2.76
CA SER A 123 -16.12 -19.61 -2.73
C SER A 123 -15.74 -20.99 -3.24
#